data_AF-A0A3N4JQW9-F1
#
_entry.id   AF-A0A3N4JQW9-F1
#
_cell.length_a   1.000
_cell.length_b   1.000
_cell.length_c   1.000
_cell.angle_alpha   90.00
_cell.angle_beta   90.00
_cell.angle_gamma   90.00
#
_symmetry.space_group_name_H-M   'P 1'
#
loop_
_entity.id
_entity.type
_entity.pdbx_description
1 polymer ?
#
loop_
_entity_poly.entity_id
_entity_poly.type
_entity_poly.pdbx_seq_one_letter_code
_entity_poly.pdbx_strand_id
1 'polypeptide(L)'
;LVFFSIFMTLTISPPVIQPLQSKFLHFRDQFMARERARKVYHWSAFVIGAILIVIPYSTAAGTIYFIACFYTIGFPMGSFTVWYTYFLMLLLGFYYVSFGQAIAAFSPDGLLALLLMPVFFLFVVSFCGVVVPYAAIPKFWHFVYYVTPFKYLVSGCLGVLVHDVPERFTEREFARFQLLPGVYSCAEYMA
;
A
#
# COMPACT_ATOMS: atom_id res chain seq x y z
N LEU A 1 5.13 15.81 -6.46
CA LEU A 1 4.24 15.04 -7.36
C LEU A 1 4.35 13.53 -7.15
N VAL A 2 5.56 12.96 -7.16
CA VAL A 2 5.80 11.52 -6.92
C VAL A 2 5.17 11.01 -5.61
N PHE A 3 5.42 11.70 -4.48
CA PHE A 3 4.84 11.33 -3.18
C PHE A 3 3.30 11.29 -3.19
N PHE A 4 2.67 12.28 -3.84
CA PHE A 4 1.21 12.35 -3.96
C PHE A 4 0.65 11.20 -4.81
N SER A 5 1.32 10.83 -5.90
CA SER A 5 0.91 9.70 -6.75
C SER A 5 1.00 8.35 -6.00
N ILE A 6 2.03 8.16 -5.18
CA ILE A 6 2.16 6.98 -4.30
C ILE A 6 1.00 6.96 -3.30
N PHE A 7 0.63 8.11 -2.72
CA PHE A 7 -0.52 8.17 -1.82
C PHE A 7 -1.85 7.85 -2.53
N MET A 8 -2.08 8.37 -3.74
CA MET A 8 -3.29 8.04 -4.52
C MET A 8 -3.37 6.54 -4.83
N THR A 9 -2.22 5.90 -5.07
CA THR A 9 -2.10 4.44 -5.24
C THR A 9 -2.56 3.65 -4.01
N LEU A 10 -2.33 4.18 -2.80
CA LEU A 10 -2.83 3.55 -1.59
C LEU A 10 -4.34 3.70 -1.47
N THR A 11 -4.88 4.87 -1.81
CA THR A 11 -6.32 5.14 -1.69
C THR A 11 -7.20 4.39 -2.67
N ILE A 12 -6.65 3.82 -3.76
CA ILE A 12 -7.42 3.02 -4.72
C ILE A 12 -7.64 1.56 -4.26
N SER A 13 -6.92 1.09 -3.24
CA SER A 13 -7.06 -0.29 -2.77
C SER A 13 -8.45 -0.63 -2.20
N PRO A 14 -9.09 0.20 -1.34
CA PRO A 14 -10.41 -0.09 -0.79
C PRO A 14 -11.51 -0.34 -1.83
N PRO A 15 -11.72 0.50 -2.87
CA PRO A 15 -12.76 0.26 -3.86
C PRO A 15 -12.50 -1.01 -4.69
N VAL A 16 -11.26 -1.48 -4.80
CA VAL A 16 -10.92 -2.75 -5.47
C VAL A 16 -11.25 -3.96 -4.58
N ILE A 17 -11.08 -3.86 -3.25
CA ILE A 17 -11.32 -4.97 -2.31
C ILE A 17 -12.81 -5.22 -2.08
N GLN A 18 -13.64 -4.17 -2.02
CA GLN A 18 -15.08 -4.26 -1.76
C GLN A 18 -15.85 -5.25 -2.67
N PRO A 19 -15.70 -5.19 -4.01
CA PRO A 19 -16.40 -6.13 -4.90
C PRO A 19 -15.82 -7.54 -4.82
N LEU A 20 -14.54 -7.69 -4.50
CA LEU A 20 -13.92 -9.00 -4.33
C LEU A 20 -14.45 -9.69 -3.06
N GLN A 21 -14.63 -8.91 -1.99
CA GLN A 21 -15.12 -9.39 -0.71
C GLN A 21 -16.57 -9.89 -0.80
N SER A 22 -17.47 -9.14 -1.44
CA SER A 22 -18.88 -9.56 -1.57
C SER A 22 -19.01 -10.87 -2.36
N LYS A 23 -18.18 -11.06 -3.39
CA LYS A 23 -18.09 -12.34 -4.13
C LYS A 23 -17.59 -13.48 -3.25
N PHE A 24 -16.56 -13.25 -2.44
CA PHE A 24 -16.02 -14.27 -1.53
C PHE A 24 -17.08 -14.74 -0.52
N LEU A 25 -17.84 -13.81 0.07
CA LEU A 25 -18.92 -14.18 0.99
C LEU A 25 -20.04 -14.97 0.30
N HIS A 26 -20.42 -14.57 -0.91
CA HIS A 26 -21.43 -15.31 -1.66
C HIS A 26 -21.02 -16.76 -1.92
N PHE A 27 -19.77 -17.00 -2.33
CA PHE A 27 -19.26 -18.36 -2.54
C PHE A 27 -19.14 -19.16 -1.24
N ARG A 28 -18.75 -18.49 -0.14
CA ARG A 28 -18.70 -19.10 1.19
C ARG A 28 -20.06 -19.58 1.66
N ASP A 29 -21.09 -18.75 1.50
CA ASP A 29 -22.44 -19.06 1.97
C ASP A 29 -23.04 -20.23 1.16
N GLN A 30 -22.78 -20.29 -0.16
CA GLN A 30 -23.13 -21.43 -1.00
C GLN A 30 -22.43 -22.72 -0.54
N PHE A 31 -21.12 -22.65 -0.26
CA PHE A 31 -20.33 -23.79 0.23
C PHE A 31 -20.82 -24.29 1.59
N MET A 32 -21.16 -23.38 2.50
CA MET A 32 -21.72 -23.76 3.81
C MET A 32 -23.12 -24.37 3.68
N ALA A 33 -23.98 -23.81 2.82
CA ALA A 33 -25.34 -24.30 2.64
C ALA A 33 -25.41 -25.69 1.98
N ARG A 34 -24.53 -25.99 1.01
CA ARG A 34 -24.56 -27.23 0.23
C ARG A 34 -23.55 -28.27 0.71
N GLU A 35 -22.27 -27.93 0.69
CA GLU A 35 -21.17 -28.88 0.93
C GLU A 35 -20.94 -29.18 2.41
N ARG A 36 -21.03 -28.18 3.29
CA ARG A 36 -20.88 -28.41 4.74
C ARG A 36 -22.04 -29.22 5.32
N ALA A 37 -23.27 -28.98 4.83
CA ALA A 37 -24.44 -29.76 5.22
C ALA A 37 -24.31 -31.25 4.85
N ARG A 38 -23.63 -31.55 3.73
CA ARG A 38 -23.41 -32.91 3.23
C ARG A 38 -22.08 -33.55 3.69
N LYS A 39 -21.25 -32.83 4.45
CA LYS A 39 -19.92 -33.27 4.95
C LYS A 39 -18.97 -33.80 3.86
N VAL A 40 -19.13 -33.37 2.61
CA VAL A 40 -18.34 -33.92 1.47
C VAL A 40 -16.92 -33.35 1.42
N TYR A 41 -16.73 -32.07 1.81
CA TYR A 41 -15.45 -31.38 1.72
C TYR A 41 -15.05 -30.69 3.03
N HIS A 42 -13.74 -30.70 3.32
CA HIS A 42 -13.14 -29.94 4.41
C HIS A 42 -12.95 -28.46 4.03
N TRP A 43 -12.98 -27.56 5.01
CA TRP A 43 -12.86 -26.10 4.82
C TRP A 43 -11.58 -25.68 4.07
N SER A 44 -10.49 -26.44 4.21
CA SER A 44 -9.23 -26.17 3.51
C SER A 44 -9.36 -26.20 1.98
N ALA A 45 -10.23 -27.06 1.43
CA ALA A 45 -10.42 -27.15 -0.02
C ALA A 45 -11.01 -25.86 -0.59
N PHE A 46 -11.92 -25.22 0.15
CA PHE A 46 -12.50 -23.93 -0.22
C PHE A 46 -11.44 -22.82 -0.20
N VAL A 47 -10.62 -22.77 0.85
CA VAL A 47 -9.58 -21.74 1.00
C VAL A 47 -8.52 -21.84 -0.10
N ILE A 48 -8.06 -23.05 -0.42
CA ILE A 48 -7.05 -23.26 -1.48
C ILE A 48 -7.60 -22.85 -2.85
N GLY A 49 -8.86 -23.20 -3.16
CA GLY A 49 -9.53 -22.77 -4.39
C GLY A 49 -9.66 -21.25 -4.49
N ALA A 50 -10.00 -20.59 -3.38
CA ALA A 50 -10.12 -19.14 -3.31
C ALA A 50 -8.78 -18.41 -3.50
N ILE A 51 -7.67 -18.97 -3.01
CA ILE A 51 -6.33 -18.41 -3.21
C ILE A 51 -5.89 -18.61 -4.67
N LEU A 52 -6.13 -19.78 -5.24
CA LEU A 52 -5.70 -20.13 -6.60
C LEU A 52 -6.29 -19.18 -7.66
N ILE A 53 -7.57 -18.83 -7.52
CA ILE A 53 -8.24 -17.89 -8.46
C ILE A 53 -7.82 -16.43 -8.24
N VAL A 54 -7.45 -16.08 -7.01
CA VAL A 54 -7.03 -14.72 -6.67
C VAL A 54 -5.68 -14.39 -7.24
N ILE A 55 -4.75 -15.35 -7.29
CA ILE A 55 -3.40 -15.10 -7.79
C ILE A 55 -3.38 -14.50 -9.21
N PRO A 56 -3.98 -15.13 -10.23
CA PRO A 56 -3.98 -14.60 -11.59
C PRO A 56 -4.80 -13.31 -11.73
N TYR A 57 -5.85 -13.15 -10.93
CA TYR A 57 -6.65 -11.93 -10.93
C TYR A 57 -5.87 -10.74 -10.36
N SER A 58 -5.17 -10.95 -9.24
CA SER A 58 -4.35 -9.94 -8.57
C SER A 58 -3.14 -9.55 -9.42
N THR A 59 -2.52 -10.49 -10.13
CA THR A 59 -1.42 -10.16 -11.06
C THR A 59 -1.93 -9.33 -12.23
N ALA A 60 -3.01 -9.74 -12.89
CA ALA A 60 -3.58 -9.00 -14.01
C ALA A 60 -3.99 -7.56 -13.61
N ALA A 61 -4.69 -7.41 -12.48
CA ALA A 61 -5.07 -6.11 -11.95
C ALA A 61 -3.84 -5.24 -11.60
N GLY A 62 -2.83 -5.83 -10.94
CA GLY A 62 -1.58 -5.15 -10.61
C GLY A 62 -0.79 -4.70 -11.85
N THR A 63 -0.75 -5.51 -12.91
CA THR A 63 -0.08 -5.16 -14.17
C THR A 63 -0.79 -4.01 -14.88
N ILE A 64 -2.12 -4.05 -14.99
CA ILE A 64 -2.90 -2.96 -15.60
C ILE A 64 -2.68 -1.65 -14.83
N TYR A 65 -2.69 -1.74 -13.50
CA TYR A 65 -2.45 -0.60 -12.62
C TYR A 65 -1.05 -0.02 -12.80
N PHE A 66 -0.02 -0.88 -12.85
CA PHE A 66 1.35 -0.47 -13.08
C PHE A 66 1.52 0.27 -14.41
N ILE A 67 0.93 -0.24 -15.49
CA ILE A 67 0.97 0.41 -16.81
C ILE A 67 0.34 1.80 -16.74
N ALA A 68 -0.83 1.94 -16.12
CA ALA A 68 -1.49 3.23 -15.97
C ALA A 68 -0.66 4.23 -15.14
N CYS A 69 -0.03 3.78 -14.06
CA CYS A 69 0.86 4.62 -13.24
C CYS A 69 2.13 5.02 -14.00
N PHE A 70 2.70 4.09 -14.77
CA PHE A 70 3.91 4.34 -15.53
C PHE A 70 3.72 5.47 -16.55
N TYR A 71 2.60 5.43 -17.29
CA TYR A 71 2.26 6.48 -18.26
C TYR A 71 1.85 7.81 -17.63
N THR A 72 1.28 7.82 -16.43
CA THR A 72 0.82 9.05 -15.77
C THR A 72 1.91 9.80 -15.02
N ILE A 73 2.92 9.09 -14.49
CA ILE A 73 3.99 9.70 -13.68
C ILE A 73 5.21 10.06 -14.54
N GLY A 74 5.38 9.41 -15.70
CA GLY A 74 6.48 9.71 -16.63
C GLY A 74 7.85 9.31 -16.05
N PHE A 75 7.97 8.08 -15.56
CA PHE A 75 9.20 7.60 -14.93
C PHE A 75 10.39 7.55 -15.91
N PRO A 76 11.63 7.82 -15.44
CA PRO A 76 12.83 7.61 -16.25
C PRO A 76 12.92 6.13 -16.64
N MET A 77 13.25 5.86 -17.91
CA MET A 77 13.26 4.54 -18.54
C MET A 77 14.46 3.68 -18.10
N GLY A 78 14.73 3.60 -16.80
CA GLY A 78 15.71 2.67 -16.24
C GLY A 78 15.11 1.29 -16.07
N SER A 79 15.55 0.30 -16.85
CA SER A 79 15.00 -1.08 -16.82
C SER A 79 14.92 -1.68 -15.40
N PHE A 80 15.93 -1.41 -14.57
CA PHE A 80 15.97 -1.85 -13.17
C PHE A 80 14.89 -1.20 -12.29
N THR A 81 14.72 0.12 -12.41
CA THR A 81 13.71 0.91 -11.69
C THR A 81 12.30 0.45 -12.01
N VAL A 82 12.01 0.20 -13.28
CA VAL A 82 10.69 -0.27 -13.75
C VAL A 82 10.36 -1.64 -13.16
N TRP A 83 11.28 -2.60 -13.25
CA TRP A 83 11.04 -3.95 -12.73
C TRP A 83 10.92 -3.98 -11.20
N TYR A 84 11.77 -3.23 -10.49
CA TYR A 84 11.73 -3.16 -9.03
C TYR A 84 10.41 -2.56 -8.52
N THR A 85 9.96 -1.45 -9.12
CA THR A 85 8.69 -0.81 -8.74
C THR A 85 7.49 -1.68 -9.10
N TYR A 86 7.51 -2.37 -10.24
CA TYR A 86 6.49 -3.35 -10.62
C TYR A 86 6.38 -4.50 -9.62
N PHE A 87 7.52 -5.09 -9.22
CA PHE A 87 7.55 -6.19 -8.26
C PHE A 87 7.02 -5.78 -6.88
N LEU A 88 7.41 -4.59 -6.39
CA LEU A 88 6.89 -4.04 -5.14
C LEU A 88 5.37 -3.79 -5.20
N MET A 89 4.85 -3.25 -6.31
CA MET A 89 3.41 -3.05 -6.49
C MET A 89 2.64 -4.36 -6.53
N LEU A 90 3.18 -5.39 -7.20
CA LEU A 90 2.57 -6.73 -7.21
C LEU A 90 2.52 -7.34 -5.81
N LEU A 91 3.63 -7.28 -5.06
CA LEU A 91 3.70 -7.86 -3.71
C LEU A 91 2.71 -7.16 -2.76
N LEU A 92 2.57 -5.84 -2.86
CA LEU A 92 1.53 -5.12 -2.14
C LEU A 92 0.12 -5.56 -2.58
N GLY A 93 -0.07 -5.73 -3.90
CA GLY A 93 -1.20 -6.38 -4.55
C GLY A 93 -1.71 -7.60 -3.77
N PHE A 94 -0.84 -8.59 -3.68
CA PHE A 94 -1.12 -9.84 -3.00
C PHE A 94 -1.41 -9.65 -1.51
N TYR A 95 -0.67 -8.76 -0.84
CA TYR A 95 -0.85 -8.50 0.58
C TYR A 95 -2.25 -7.98 0.90
N TYR A 96 -2.72 -6.92 0.22
CA TYR A 96 -4.02 -6.33 0.57
C TYR A 96 -5.18 -7.26 0.19
N VAL A 97 -5.07 -8.03 -0.89
CA VAL A 97 -6.11 -9.00 -1.26
C VAL A 97 -6.20 -10.12 -0.23
N SER A 98 -5.05 -10.67 0.19
CA SER A 98 -5.00 -11.73 1.20
C SER A 98 -5.53 -11.25 2.55
N PHE A 99 -5.18 -10.01 2.93
CA PHE A 99 -5.68 -9.38 4.15
C PHE A 99 -7.21 -9.16 4.10
N GLY A 100 -7.73 -8.72 2.95
CA GLY A 100 -9.17 -8.60 2.70
C GLY A 100 -9.90 -9.95 2.74
N GLN A 101 -9.30 -11.03 2.25
CA GLN A 101 -9.91 -12.36 2.38
C GLN A 101 -9.88 -12.88 3.82
N ALA A 102 -8.82 -12.59 4.57
CA ALA A 102 -8.71 -12.99 5.98
C ALA A 102 -9.82 -12.35 6.82
N ILE A 103 -10.03 -11.03 6.71
CA ILE A 103 -11.09 -10.34 7.45
C ILE A 103 -12.49 -10.85 7.01
N ALA A 104 -12.68 -11.15 5.72
CA ALA A 104 -13.92 -11.70 5.19
C ALA A 104 -14.22 -13.13 5.71
N ALA A 105 -13.18 -13.92 5.96
CA ALA A 105 -13.31 -15.24 6.56
C ALA A 105 -13.68 -15.18 8.05
N PHE A 106 -13.24 -14.14 8.77
CA PHE A 106 -13.58 -13.94 10.19
C PHE A 106 -15.00 -13.38 10.41
N SER A 107 -15.54 -12.60 9.48
CA SER A 107 -16.85 -11.97 9.63
C SER A 107 -18.01 -12.97 9.46
N PRO A 108 -18.96 -13.08 10.41
CA PRO A 108 -20.14 -13.94 10.25
C PRO A 108 -21.13 -13.38 9.22
N ASP A 109 -21.36 -12.06 9.23
CA ASP A 109 -22.33 -11.37 8.38
C ASP A 109 -21.68 -10.51 7.30
N GLY A 110 -22.31 -10.41 6.12
CA GLY A 110 -21.77 -9.62 5.01
C GLY A 110 -21.79 -8.11 5.20
N LEU A 111 -22.73 -7.61 6.02
CA LEU A 111 -22.79 -6.19 6.38
C LEU A 111 -21.63 -5.80 7.31
N LEU A 112 -21.33 -6.65 8.30
CA LEU A 112 -20.19 -6.45 9.20
C LEU A 112 -18.87 -6.54 8.44
N ALA A 113 -18.76 -7.48 7.51
CA ALA A 113 -17.59 -7.64 6.68
C ALA A 113 -17.28 -6.34 5.91
N LEU A 114 -18.30 -5.75 5.28
CA LEU A 114 -18.14 -4.55 4.46
C LEU A 114 -17.77 -3.30 5.29
N LEU A 115 -18.26 -3.22 6.54
CA LEU A 115 -17.95 -2.12 7.45
C LEU A 115 -16.56 -2.24 8.08
N LEU A 116 -16.14 -3.46 8.42
CA LEU A 116 -14.85 -3.72 9.07
C LEU A 116 -13.66 -3.48 8.12
N MET A 117 -13.81 -3.77 6.83
CA MET A 117 -12.72 -3.56 5.85
C MET A 117 -12.15 -2.14 5.82
N PRO A 118 -12.95 -1.09 5.56
CA PRO A 118 -12.43 0.27 5.49
C PRO A 118 -11.86 0.71 6.84
N VAL A 119 -12.39 0.24 7.97
CA VAL A 119 -11.87 0.56 9.31
C VAL A 119 -10.47 -0.02 9.51
N PHE A 120 -10.28 -1.32 9.23
CA PHE A 120 -8.96 -1.96 9.33
C PHE A 120 -7.98 -1.39 8.30
N PHE A 121 -8.44 -1.06 7.09
CA PHE A 121 -7.62 -0.44 6.08
C PHE A 121 -7.13 0.95 6.50
N LEU A 122 -8.03 1.81 6.98
CA LEU A 122 -7.69 3.15 7.48
C LEU A 122 -6.70 3.09 8.63
N PHE A 123 -6.86 2.12 9.53
CA PHE A 123 -5.93 1.88 10.61
C PHE A 123 -4.52 1.57 10.09
N VAL A 124 -4.39 0.61 9.16
CA VAL A 124 -3.09 0.25 8.59
C VAL A 124 -2.47 1.42 7.79
N VAL A 125 -3.28 2.18 7.05
CA VAL A 125 -2.81 3.36 6.30
C VAL A 125 -2.36 4.50 7.21
N SER A 126 -3.02 4.71 8.35
CA SER A 126 -2.63 5.74 9.32
C SER A 126 -1.21 5.50 9.85
N PHE A 127 -0.84 4.24 10.08
CA PHE A 127 0.50 3.85 10.55
C PHE A 127 1.54 3.66 9.43
N CYS A 128 1.20 3.93 8.17
CA CYS A 128 2.13 3.82 7.04
C CYS A 128 3.27 4.87 7.05
N GLY A 129 3.20 5.89 7.91
CA GLY A 129 4.20 6.97 7.94
C GLY A 129 3.98 8.10 6.93
N VAL A 130 3.05 7.90 5.99
CA VAL A 130 2.68 8.90 4.95
C VAL A 130 1.72 9.94 5.51
N VAL A 131 0.73 9.50 6.30
CA VAL A 131 -0.29 10.37 6.90
C VAL A 131 0.20 10.98 8.22
N VAL A 132 0.92 10.19 9.03
CA VAL A 132 1.48 10.61 10.31
C VAL A 132 2.99 10.39 10.28
N PRO A 133 3.83 11.42 10.47
CA PRO A 133 5.28 11.24 10.49
C PRO A 133 5.69 10.40 11.71
N TYR A 134 6.77 9.62 11.58
CA TYR A 134 7.25 8.70 12.61
C TYR A 134 7.40 9.36 14.00
N ALA A 135 7.86 10.61 14.04
CA ALA A 135 8.05 11.36 15.28
C ALA A 135 6.74 11.66 16.04
N ALA A 136 5.59 11.64 15.36
CA ALA A 136 4.28 11.90 15.96
C ALA A 136 3.55 10.60 16.40
N ILE A 137 4.12 9.42 16.12
CA ILE A 137 3.52 8.15 16.50
C ILE A 137 3.82 7.87 17.99
N PRO A 138 2.81 7.54 18.82
CA PRO A 138 3.05 7.16 20.20
C PRO A 138 3.95 5.92 20.27
N LYS A 139 4.90 5.89 21.22
CA LYS A 139 5.91 4.80 21.36
C LYS A 139 5.31 3.39 21.40
N PHE A 140 4.10 3.24 21.96
CA PHE A 140 3.39 1.96 22.01
C PHE A 140 3.09 1.38 20.63
N TRP A 141 2.82 2.23 19.62
CA TRP A 141 2.39 1.83 18.28
C TRP A 141 3.55 1.65 17.28
N HIS A 142 4.80 1.79 17.74
CA HIS A 142 5.98 1.62 16.88
C HIS A 142 6.06 0.22 16.25
N PHE A 143 5.57 -0.83 16.91
CA PHE A 143 5.59 -2.18 16.33
C PHE A 143 4.74 -2.27 15.05
N VAL A 144 3.58 -1.60 15.02
CA VAL A 144 2.68 -1.60 13.85
C VAL A 144 3.33 -0.90 12.66
N TYR A 145 4.10 0.16 12.92
CA TYR A 145 4.86 0.87 11.90
C TYR A 145 5.87 -0.04 11.18
N TYR A 146 6.54 -0.97 11.87
CA TYR A 146 7.50 -1.88 11.23
C TYR A 146 6.85 -3.07 10.52
N VAL A 147 5.67 -3.51 10.97
CA VAL A 147 4.93 -4.63 10.38
C VAL A 147 4.21 -4.21 9.09
N THR A 148 3.89 -2.93 8.96
CA THR A 148 3.08 -2.44 7.84
C THR A 148 3.88 -2.45 6.53
N PRO A 149 3.51 -3.28 5.53
CA PRO A 149 4.25 -3.39 4.28
C PRO A 149 4.21 -2.11 3.44
N PHE A 150 3.19 -1.26 3.65
CA PHE A 150 3.05 0.02 2.96
C PHE A 150 4.23 0.98 3.22
N LYS A 151 4.85 0.92 4.40
CA LYS A 151 6.07 1.68 4.71
C LYS A 151 7.18 1.34 3.70
N TYR A 152 7.41 0.05 3.46
CA TYR A 152 8.46 -0.40 2.56
C TYR A 152 8.18 -0.04 1.10
N LEU A 153 6.90 0.01 0.69
CA LEU A 153 6.54 0.49 -0.63
C LEU A 153 6.86 1.98 -0.80
N VAL A 154 6.50 2.80 0.18
CA VAL A 154 6.77 4.25 0.12
C VAL A 154 8.27 4.52 0.15
N SER A 155 9.01 3.88 1.07
CA SER A 155 10.46 4.03 1.15
C SER A 155 11.18 3.46 -0.08
N GLY A 156 10.71 2.33 -0.63
CA GLY A 156 11.29 1.69 -1.82
C GLY A 156 11.05 2.50 -3.09
N CYS A 157 9.82 2.99 -3.30
CA CYS A 157 9.52 3.88 -4.43
C CYS A 157 10.25 5.22 -4.29
N LEU A 158 10.25 5.84 -3.11
CA LEU A 158 10.95 7.12 -2.90
C LEU A 158 12.46 6.97 -3.12
N GLY A 159 13.07 5.90 -2.59
CA GLY A 159 14.50 5.63 -2.77
C GLY A 159 14.89 5.50 -4.25
N VAL A 160 14.11 4.78 -5.04
CA VAL A 160 14.42 4.56 -6.46
C VAL A 160 14.09 5.78 -7.33
N LEU A 161 13.07 6.55 -6.96
CA LEU A 161 12.58 7.68 -7.75
C LEU A 161 13.30 9.00 -7.46
N VAL A 162 13.90 9.15 -6.29
CA VAL A 162 14.68 10.35 -5.92
C VAL A 162 16.16 10.19 -6.28
N HIS A 163 16.66 8.95 -6.38
CA HIS A 163 18.09 8.68 -6.63
C HIS A 163 18.63 9.28 -7.94
N ASP A 164 17.80 9.41 -8.98
CA ASP A 164 18.20 9.87 -10.32
C ASP A 164 17.58 11.22 -10.75
N VAL A 165 17.04 12.00 -9.80
CA VAL A 165 16.56 13.35 -10.12
C VAL A 165 17.72 14.33 -10.00
N PRO A 166 18.25 14.90 -11.10
CA PRO A 166 19.20 15.99 -10.99
C PRO A 166 18.47 17.17 -10.34
N GLU A 167 18.88 17.52 -9.13
CA GLU A 167 18.37 18.68 -8.40
C GLU A 167 18.74 19.95 -9.18
N ARG A 168 17.89 20.37 -10.12
CA ARG A 168 17.96 21.70 -10.72
C ARG A 168 17.43 22.70 -9.70
N PHE A 169 18.28 23.02 -8.73
CA PHE A 169 18.01 24.11 -7.80
C PHE A 169 17.84 25.41 -8.58
N THR A 170 16.65 25.99 -8.48
CA THR A 170 16.42 27.37 -8.93
C THR A 170 16.87 28.30 -7.81
N GLU A 171 17.51 29.44 -8.14
CA GLU A 171 18.07 30.38 -7.14
C GLU A 171 17.08 30.90 -6.07
N ARG A 172 15.78 30.65 -6.27
CA ARG A 172 14.68 30.99 -5.34
C ARG A 172 14.46 29.97 -4.23
N GLU A 173 15.00 28.77 -4.34
CA GLU A 173 14.87 27.69 -3.34
C GLU A 173 16.01 27.71 -2.31
N PHE A 174 17.05 28.52 -2.52
CA PHE A 174 18.05 28.74 -1.48
C PHE A 174 17.44 29.59 -0.35
N ALA A 175 17.38 29.01 0.85
CA ALA A 175 17.10 29.76 2.06
C ALA A 175 18.19 30.84 2.23
N ARG A 176 17.84 32.10 2.01
CA ARG A 176 18.74 33.23 2.26
C ARG A 176 18.81 33.46 3.76
N PHE A 177 19.87 32.97 4.37
CA PHE A 177 20.17 33.27 5.76
C PHE A 177 20.69 34.72 5.85
N GLN A 178 19.99 35.57 6.59
CA GLN A 178 20.50 36.89 6.94
C GLN A 178 21.45 36.74 8.12
N LEU A 179 22.72 37.14 7.93
CA LEU A 179 23.74 37.10 8.98
C LEU A 179 23.42 38.17 10.04
N LEU A 180 23.46 37.80 11.32
CA LEU A 180 23.47 38.76 12.43
C LEU A 180 24.80 39.54 12.41
N PRO A 181 24.81 40.84 12.74
CA PRO A 181 26.03 41.64 12.76
C PRO A 181 27.03 41.07 13.79
N GLY A 182 28.21 40.66 13.32
CA GLY A 182 29.28 40.07 14.14
C GLY A 182 29.61 38.61 13.83
N VAL A 183 28.83 37.94 12.97
CA VAL A 183 29.10 36.55 12.53
C VAL A 183 29.57 36.57 11.08
N TYR A 184 30.79 36.06 10.83
CA TYR A 184 31.45 36.16 9.52
C TYR A 184 31.69 34.79 8.87
N SER A 185 31.40 33.69 9.57
CA SER A 185 31.63 32.34 9.08
C SER A 185 30.35 31.51 9.09
N CYS A 186 30.13 30.71 8.03
CA CYS A 186 29.02 29.74 7.99
C CYS A 186 29.09 28.73 9.14
N ALA A 187 30.29 28.49 9.68
CA ALA A 187 30.52 27.58 10.79
C ALA A 187 29.97 28.14 12.12
N GLU A 188 30.12 29.43 12.40
CA GLU A 188 29.50 30.07 13.58
C GLU A 188 27.99 30.20 13.47
N TYR A 189 27.43 30.27 12.25
CA TYR A 189 25.99 30.36 12.05
C TYR A 189 25.26 29.01 12.19
N MET A 190 25.96 27.88 11.95
CA MET A 190 25.39 26.52 11.99
C MET A 190 25.66 25.74 13.28
N ALA A 191 26.48 26.29 14.19
CA ALA A 191 26.73 25.73 15.53
C ALA A 191 25.63 26.14 16.52
#